data_AF-A0A430QGU1-F1
#
_entry.id   AF-A0A430QGU1-F1
#
_cell.length_a   1.000
_cell.length_b   1.000
_cell.length_c   1.000
_cell.angle_alpha   90.00
_cell.angle_beta   90.00
_cell.angle_gamma   90.00
#
_symmetry.space_group_name_H-M   'P 1'
#
loop_
_entity.id
_entity.type
_entity.pdbx_description
1 polymer ?
#
loop_
_entity_poly.entity_id
_entity_poly.type
_entity_poly.pdbx_seq_one_letter_code
_entity_poly.pdbx_strand_id
1 'polypeptide(L)'
;MESRYISPPECISKQICFILNNITEYNLKSQVNEITTIMPHDFTRWFAYSILNRITSEPNQHNVYFKFIIMISEYYTNFETVLLEILTKEIDYLIKLSNLNVSNGKILKYFGRFLGCLTIARDIPLQINIKSLIYTTLKYKPNSLDYIVSFISELLKNIKYNNRIKLSDPWVNEILQIMKELHYITDKLTIQFEIELLFSFLECDFNEWKSAYYLRRLTLDLIYICNGLLVRNTTTTTTTTTTTTTINNNNNDNNNNNYYYYYQQVNTKILIIILNNPMNN
;
A
#
# COMPACT_ATOMS: atom_id res chain seq x y z
N MET A 1 12.05 3.72 -11.80
CA MET A 1 12.29 5.10 -12.28
C MET A 1 13.70 5.46 -11.87
N GLU A 2 14.59 5.78 -12.80
CA GLU A 2 15.95 6.25 -12.45
C GLU A 2 15.83 7.58 -11.71
N SER A 3 16.04 7.53 -10.40
CA SER A 3 16.08 8.72 -9.57
C SER A 3 17.38 9.47 -9.86
N ARG A 4 17.24 10.76 -10.24
CA ARG A 4 18.35 11.70 -10.34
C ARG A 4 18.93 11.94 -8.96
N TYR A 5 19.81 11.05 -8.51
CA TYR A 5 20.71 11.29 -7.38
C TYR A 5 22.14 11.27 -7.88
N ILE A 6 23.00 12.01 -7.19
CA ILE A 6 24.44 12.03 -7.49
C ILE A 6 25.06 10.91 -6.67
N SER A 7 25.80 10.01 -7.32
CA SER A 7 26.57 8.99 -6.61
C SER A 7 27.86 9.60 -6.06
N PRO A 8 28.29 9.25 -4.84
CA PRO A 8 29.61 9.63 -4.37
C PRO A 8 30.71 8.99 -5.24
N PRO A 9 31.95 9.51 -5.18
CA PRO A 9 33.12 8.88 -5.76
C PRO A 9 33.21 7.40 -5.41
N GLU A 10 33.70 6.59 -6.35
CA GLU A 10 33.69 5.12 -6.23
C GLU A 10 34.37 4.63 -4.95
N CYS A 11 35.49 5.26 -4.55
CA CYS A 11 36.18 4.94 -3.30
C CYS A 11 35.27 5.08 -2.06
N ILE A 12 34.52 6.17 -1.97
CA ILE A 12 33.58 6.43 -0.87
C ILE A 12 32.42 5.43 -0.92
N SER A 13 31.81 5.22 -2.09
CA SER A 13 30.71 4.26 -2.23
C SER A 13 31.12 2.83 -1.84
N LYS A 14 32.31 2.38 -2.24
CA LYS A 14 32.85 1.05 -1.92
C LYS A 14 33.10 0.91 -0.43
N GLN A 15 33.67 1.93 0.20
CA GLN A 15 33.90 1.93 1.65
C GLN A 15 32.57 1.88 2.42
N ILE A 16 31.58 2.71 2.06
CA ILE A 16 30.26 2.68 2.68
C ILE A 16 29.60 1.30 2.49
N CYS A 17 29.65 0.73 1.28
CA CYS A 17 29.12 -0.60 1.03
C CYS A 17 29.83 -1.68 1.88
N PHE A 18 31.13 -1.57 2.08
CA PHE A 18 31.89 -2.45 2.96
C PHE A 18 31.43 -2.33 4.42
N ILE A 19 31.24 -1.11 4.92
CA ILE A 19 30.74 -0.85 6.28
C ILE A 19 29.36 -1.51 6.45
N LEU A 20 28.41 -1.20 5.57
CA LEU A 20 27.05 -1.72 5.65
C LEU A 20 26.97 -3.25 5.53
N ASN A 21 27.86 -3.89 4.77
CA ASN A 21 27.91 -5.36 4.68
C ASN A 21 28.34 -6.03 6.00
N ASN A 22 29.05 -5.30 6.87
CA ASN A 22 29.63 -5.83 8.11
C ASN A 22 28.97 -5.22 9.35
N ILE A 23 27.81 -4.58 9.20
CA ILE A 23 27.11 -3.93 10.30
C ILE A 23 26.44 -4.95 11.21
N THR A 24 26.61 -4.75 12.50
CA THR A 24 26.05 -5.57 13.58
C THR A 24 25.56 -4.67 14.69
N GLU A 25 24.77 -5.19 15.63
CA GLU A 25 24.34 -4.39 16.79
C GLU A 25 25.51 -3.92 17.65
N TYR A 26 26.61 -4.69 17.72
CA TYR A 26 27.75 -4.39 18.57
C TYR A 26 28.65 -3.27 18.02
N ASN A 27 28.83 -3.21 16.70
CA ASN A 27 29.69 -2.22 16.04
C ASN A 27 28.90 -1.04 15.43
N LEU A 28 27.58 -1.02 15.61
CA LEU A 28 26.68 -0.05 14.98
C LEU A 28 27.13 1.40 15.18
N LYS A 29 27.42 1.78 16.43
CA LYS A 29 27.81 3.15 16.77
C LYS A 29 29.12 3.58 16.11
N SER A 30 30.14 2.72 16.13
CA SER A 30 31.42 3.04 15.50
C SER A 30 31.30 3.14 13.98
N GLN A 31 30.50 2.27 13.36
CA GLN A 31 30.25 2.30 11.92
C GLN A 31 29.46 3.53 11.47
N VAL A 32 28.46 3.97 12.24
CA VAL A 32 27.76 5.24 11.99
C VAL A 32 28.75 6.41 12.01
N ASN A 33 29.64 6.46 13.00
CA ASN A 33 30.66 7.51 13.11
C ASN A 33 31.67 7.49 11.95
N GLU A 34 32.02 6.30 11.45
CA GLU A 34 32.89 6.18 10.29
C GLU A 34 32.20 6.74 9.03
N ILE A 35 30.94 6.37 8.80
CA ILE A 35 30.16 6.88 7.66
C ILE A 35 30.03 8.40 7.71
N THR A 36 29.74 8.97 8.89
CA THR A 36 29.59 10.43 9.05
C THR A 36 30.87 11.20 8.77
N THR A 37 32.04 10.55 8.93
CA THR A 37 33.34 11.16 8.63
C THR A 37 33.66 11.18 7.13
N ILE A 38 33.19 10.18 6.37
CA ILE A 38 33.57 10.00 4.96
C ILE A 38 32.48 10.43 3.96
N MET A 39 31.22 10.57 4.38
CA MET A 39 30.09 10.81 3.48
C MET A 39 29.59 12.27 3.55
N PRO A 40 29.84 13.09 2.51
CA PRO A 40 29.25 14.42 2.41
C PRO A 40 27.71 14.43 2.39
N HIS A 41 27.11 15.50 2.93
CA HIS A 41 25.66 15.68 2.97
C HIS A 41 24.98 15.69 1.59
N ASP A 42 25.70 16.09 0.53
CA ASP A 42 25.17 16.10 -0.85
C ASP A 42 24.78 14.70 -1.35
N PHE A 43 25.31 13.64 -0.75
CA PHE A 43 25.03 12.24 -1.11
C PHE A 43 23.93 11.59 -0.25
N THR A 44 23.23 12.35 0.59
CA THR A 44 22.15 11.85 1.47
C THR A 44 21.11 11.03 0.70
N ARG A 45 20.72 11.48 -0.51
CA ARG A 45 19.71 10.78 -1.33
C ARG A 45 20.22 9.46 -1.88
N TRP A 46 21.46 9.43 -2.38
CA TRP A 46 22.11 8.19 -2.82
C TRP A 46 22.16 7.19 -1.66
N PHE A 47 22.56 7.67 -0.48
CA PHE A 47 22.70 6.82 0.69
C PHE A 47 21.36 6.23 1.15
N ALA A 48 20.29 7.05 1.14
CA ALA A 48 18.94 6.57 1.43
C ALA A 48 18.49 5.47 0.45
N TYR A 49 18.79 5.60 -0.85
CA TYR A 49 18.56 4.53 -1.82
C TYR A 49 19.41 3.28 -1.53
N SER A 50 20.68 3.44 -1.16
CA SER A 50 21.54 2.31 -0.80
C SER A 50 20.99 1.53 0.40
N ILE A 51 20.52 2.22 1.44
CA ILE A 51 19.87 1.60 2.59
C ILE A 51 18.57 0.91 2.18
N LEU A 52 17.74 1.56 1.36
CA LEU A 52 16.48 0.96 0.90
C LEU A 52 16.70 -0.32 0.08
N ASN A 53 17.71 -0.34 -0.80
CA ASN A 53 18.07 -1.54 -1.56
C ASN A 53 18.47 -2.70 -0.65
N ARG A 54 19.19 -2.43 0.44
CA ARG A 54 19.56 -3.44 1.45
C ARG A 54 18.36 -3.95 2.22
N ILE A 55 17.41 -3.08 2.57
CA ILE A 55 16.13 -3.48 3.18
C ILE A 55 15.41 -4.52 2.31
N THR A 56 15.44 -4.37 0.98
CA THR A 56 14.81 -5.36 0.08
C THR A 56 15.57 -6.68 -0.03
N SER A 57 16.88 -6.68 0.24
CA SER A 57 17.77 -7.82 -0.01
C SER A 57 18.16 -8.59 1.27
N GLU A 58 18.11 -7.95 2.43
CA GLU A 58 18.72 -8.45 3.67
C GLU A 58 17.71 -8.45 4.85
N PRO A 59 16.65 -9.28 4.80
CA PRO A 59 15.58 -9.28 5.80
C PRO A 59 16.06 -9.57 7.23
N ASN A 60 17.11 -10.37 7.37
CA ASN A 60 17.66 -10.75 8.68
C ASN A 60 18.32 -9.56 9.40
N GLN A 61 18.65 -8.48 8.69
CA GLN A 61 19.31 -7.30 9.24
C GLN A 61 18.36 -6.13 9.51
N HIS A 62 17.05 -6.28 9.27
CA HIS A 62 16.09 -5.18 9.40
C HIS A 62 16.15 -4.45 10.75
N ASN A 63 16.28 -5.20 11.86
CA ASN A 63 16.41 -4.60 13.20
C ASN A 63 17.68 -3.74 13.35
N VAL A 64 18.80 -4.18 12.76
CA VAL A 64 20.04 -3.40 12.74
C VAL A 64 19.85 -2.15 11.88
N TYR A 65 19.22 -2.28 10.70
CA TYR A 65 18.94 -1.14 9.84
C TYR A 65 18.00 -0.11 10.48
N PHE A 66 17.00 -0.53 11.27
CA PHE A 66 16.17 0.41 12.02
C PHE A 66 16.99 1.26 13.00
N LYS A 67 17.81 0.61 13.82
CA LYS A 67 18.69 1.31 14.77
C LYS A 67 19.68 2.20 14.03
N PHE A 68 20.23 1.72 12.91
CA PHE A 68 21.11 2.48 12.04
C PHE A 68 20.45 3.77 11.52
N ILE A 69 19.23 3.66 10.97
CA ILE A 69 18.49 4.81 10.42
C ILE A 69 18.24 5.86 11.52
N ILE A 70 17.85 5.44 12.72
CA ILE A 70 17.64 6.37 13.84
C ILE A 70 18.96 7.10 14.16
N MET A 71 20.06 6.36 14.32
CA MET A 71 21.36 6.95 14.69
C MET A 71 21.93 7.86 13.61
N ILE A 72 21.89 7.47 12.33
CA ILE A 72 22.44 8.28 11.25
C ILE A 72 21.63 9.58 11.06
N SER A 73 20.35 9.57 11.40
CA SER A 73 19.46 10.74 11.29
C SER A 73 19.77 11.82 12.32
N GLU A 74 20.49 11.49 13.40
CA GLU A 74 21.03 12.48 14.34
C GLU A 74 22.12 13.35 13.68
N TYR A 75 22.81 12.82 12.67
CA TYR A 75 23.88 13.52 11.94
C TYR A 75 23.39 14.12 10.63
N TYR A 76 22.44 13.46 9.95
CA TYR A 76 21.88 13.91 8.68
C TYR A 76 20.42 14.31 8.89
N THR A 77 20.18 15.58 9.20
CA THR A 77 18.87 16.13 9.57
C THR A 77 17.72 15.82 8.60
N ASN A 78 18.01 15.69 7.30
CA ASN A 78 16.99 15.40 6.28
C ASN A 78 16.91 13.91 5.89
N PHE A 79 17.68 13.03 6.52
CA PHE A 79 17.81 11.63 6.08
C PHE A 79 16.50 10.87 6.18
N GLU A 80 15.79 10.91 7.32
CA GLU A 80 14.50 10.24 7.47
C GLU A 80 13.47 10.76 6.47
N THR A 81 13.41 12.08 6.27
CA THR A 81 12.50 12.70 5.31
C THR A 81 12.76 12.21 3.89
N VAL A 82 14.03 12.19 3.47
CA VAL A 82 14.42 11.69 2.14
C VAL A 82 14.15 10.19 2.01
N LEU A 83 14.45 9.40 3.05
CA LEU A 83 14.18 7.96 3.06
C LEU A 83 12.67 7.67 2.98
N LEU A 84 11.86 8.39 3.75
CA LEU A 84 10.40 8.26 3.74
C LEU A 84 9.81 8.66 2.38
N GLU A 85 10.32 9.73 1.77
CA GLU A 85 9.93 10.16 0.42
C GLU A 85 10.21 9.05 -0.62
N ILE A 86 11.41 8.47 -0.59
CA ILE A 86 11.80 7.40 -1.50
C ILE A 86 10.95 6.14 -1.24
N LEU A 87 10.84 5.71 0.02
CA LEU A 87 10.07 4.55 0.43
C LEU A 87 8.61 4.65 -0.03
N THR A 88 7.98 5.82 0.17
CA THR A 88 6.59 6.06 -0.24
C THR A 88 6.45 5.97 -1.76
N LYS A 89 7.40 6.49 -2.53
CA LYS A 89 7.41 6.38 -4.00
C LYS A 89 7.53 4.93 -4.48
N GLU A 90 8.38 4.13 -3.84
CA GLU A 90 8.52 2.71 -4.18
C GLU A 90 7.27 1.90 -3.82
N ILE A 91 6.66 2.18 -2.66
CA ILE A 91 5.37 1.59 -2.27
C ILE A 91 4.27 1.95 -3.28
N ASP A 92 4.16 3.23 -3.65
CA ASP A 92 3.19 3.71 -4.64
C ASP A 92 3.37 3.02 -6.00
N TYR A 93 4.63 2.84 -6.43
CA TYR A 93 4.95 2.13 -7.66
C TYR A 93 4.45 0.67 -7.58
N LEU A 94 4.78 -0.04 -6.50
CA LEU A 94 4.36 -1.44 -6.31
C LEU A 94 2.84 -1.59 -6.27
N ILE A 95 2.13 -0.73 -5.52
CA ILE A 95 0.66 -0.75 -5.43
C ILE A 95 -0.01 -0.49 -6.79
N LYS A 96 0.62 0.33 -7.65
CA LYS A 96 0.09 0.65 -8.99
C LYS A 96 0.27 -0.48 -9.99
N LEU A 97 1.21 -1.40 -9.79
CA LEU A 97 1.41 -2.56 -10.68
C LEU A 97 0.09 -3.33 -10.89
N SER A 98 -0.14 -3.80 -12.12
CA SER A 98 -1.38 -4.52 -12.47
C SER A 98 -1.57 -5.77 -11.61
N ASN A 99 -0.48 -6.50 -11.37
CA ASN A 99 -0.44 -7.66 -10.49
C ASN A 99 0.85 -7.66 -9.65
N LEU A 100 0.71 -8.00 -8.38
CA LEU A 100 1.84 -8.32 -7.51
C LEU A 100 2.18 -9.81 -7.63
N ASN A 101 3.47 -10.12 -7.61
CA ASN A 101 3.99 -11.48 -7.53
C ASN A 101 4.64 -11.71 -6.16
N VAL A 102 5.10 -12.94 -5.90
CA VAL A 102 5.72 -13.31 -4.62
C VAL A 102 6.92 -12.43 -4.26
N SER A 103 7.73 -12.03 -5.24
CA SER A 103 8.92 -11.18 -5.00
C SER A 103 8.50 -9.76 -4.60
N ASN A 104 7.67 -9.12 -5.42
CA ASN A 104 7.16 -7.78 -5.18
C ASN A 104 6.34 -7.71 -3.89
N GLY A 105 5.57 -8.77 -3.59
CA GLY A 105 4.80 -8.88 -2.37
C GLY A 105 5.66 -8.98 -1.11
N LYS A 106 6.78 -9.72 -1.15
CA LYS A 106 7.77 -9.75 -0.06
C LYS A 106 8.38 -8.37 0.17
N ILE A 107 8.81 -7.70 -0.90
CA ILE A 107 9.36 -6.35 -0.82
C ILE A 107 8.33 -5.39 -0.22
N LEU A 108 7.08 -5.44 -0.68
CA LEU A 108 6.01 -4.60 -0.17
C LEU A 108 5.77 -4.86 1.32
N LYS A 109 5.76 -6.13 1.76
CA LYS A 109 5.69 -6.49 3.18
C LYS A 109 6.82 -5.85 4.00
N TYR A 110 8.06 -5.90 3.52
CA TYR A 110 9.20 -5.26 4.17
C TYR A 110 9.00 -3.74 4.26
N PHE A 111 8.59 -3.11 3.17
CA PHE A 111 8.28 -1.69 3.15
C PHE A 111 7.16 -1.30 4.10
N GLY A 112 6.14 -2.14 4.31
CA GLY A 112 5.09 -1.92 5.31
C GLY A 112 5.65 -1.81 6.73
N ARG A 113 6.54 -2.74 7.09
CA ARG A 113 7.24 -2.71 8.38
C ARG A 113 8.03 -1.41 8.54
N PHE A 114 8.84 -1.03 7.53
CA PHE A 114 9.66 0.18 7.59
C PHE A 114 8.85 1.46 7.61
N LEU A 115 7.79 1.53 6.80
CA LEU A 115 6.89 2.66 6.78
C LEU A 115 6.27 2.86 8.16
N GLY A 116 5.79 1.78 8.80
CA GLY A 116 5.21 1.87 10.15
C GLY A 116 6.20 2.31 11.21
N CYS A 117 7.46 1.85 11.16
CA CYS A 117 8.50 2.32 12.07
C CYS A 117 8.82 3.80 11.87
N LEU A 118 8.85 4.27 10.63
CA LEU A 118 9.17 5.67 10.30
C LEU A 118 7.97 6.61 10.46
N THR A 119 6.74 6.08 10.53
CA THR A 119 5.51 6.88 10.59
C THR A 119 4.72 6.63 11.88
N ILE A 120 3.96 5.53 11.92
CA ILE A 120 3.09 5.16 13.03
C ILE A 120 3.85 5.16 14.34
N ALA A 121 5.00 4.50 14.46
CA ALA A 121 5.71 4.43 15.75
C ALA A 121 6.20 5.79 16.28
N ARG A 122 6.18 6.84 15.44
CA ARG A 122 6.77 8.16 15.71
C ARG A 122 5.77 9.31 15.60
N ASP A 123 4.48 9.03 15.64
CA ASP A 123 3.41 10.03 15.52
C ASP A 123 3.46 10.86 14.21
N ILE A 124 4.03 10.31 13.14
CA ILE A 124 4.07 10.97 11.82
C ILE A 124 2.89 10.45 10.99
N PRO A 125 2.09 11.34 10.37
CA PRO A 125 0.88 10.95 9.64
C PRO A 125 1.20 10.12 8.39
N LEU A 126 0.39 9.09 8.16
CA LEU A 126 0.47 8.27 6.96
C LEU A 126 -0.12 8.99 5.74
N GLN A 127 0.57 8.89 4.61
CA GLN A 127 0.10 9.40 3.32
C GLN A 127 -0.77 8.40 2.55
N ILE A 128 -0.83 7.14 3.00
CA ILE A 128 -1.55 6.05 2.33
C ILE A 128 -2.96 5.91 2.92
N ASN A 129 -3.97 5.99 2.06
CA ASN A 129 -5.36 5.69 2.45
C ASN A 129 -5.60 4.18 2.46
N ILE A 130 -5.45 3.57 3.64
CA ILE A 130 -5.56 2.11 3.85
C ILE A 130 -6.95 1.58 3.46
N LYS A 131 -8.04 2.29 3.81
CA LYS A 131 -9.42 1.85 3.50
C LYS A 131 -9.63 1.74 1.98
N SER A 132 -9.20 2.78 1.25
CA SER A 132 -9.28 2.81 -0.20
C SER A 132 -8.38 1.75 -0.82
N LEU A 133 -7.19 1.52 -0.26
CA LEU A 133 -6.26 0.49 -0.74
C LEU A 133 -6.86 -0.92 -0.64
N ILE A 134 -7.45 -1.27 0.51
CA ILE A 134 -8.14 -2.56 0.69
C ILE A 134 -9.28 -2.71 -0.32
N TYR A 135 -10.16 -1.71 -0.39
CA TYR A 135 -11.33 -1.76 -1.28
C TYR A 135 -10.96 -1.87 -2.76
N THR A 136 -10.06 -1.00 -3.24
CA THR A 136 -9.65 -1.00 -4.66
C THR A 136 -8.92 -2.27 -5.03
N THR A 137 -8.12 -2.84 -4.12
CA THR A 137 -7.44 -4.11 -4.38
C THR A 137 -8.42 -5.27 -4.40
N LEU A 138 -9.34 -5.35 -3.42
CA LEU A 138 -10.38 -6.38 -3.38
C LEU A 138 -11.20 -6.40 -4.67
N LYS A 139 -11.58 -5.22 -5.17
CA LYS A 139 -12.44 -5.11 -6.35
C LYS A 139 -11.71 -5.30 -7.68
N TYR A 140 -10.53 -4.69 -7.84
CA TYR A 140 -9.87 -4.59 -9.15
C TYR A 140 -8.62 -5.45 -9.29
N LYS A 141 -8.02 -5.89 -8.18
CA LYS A 141 -6.78 -6.67 -8.15
C LYS A 141 -6.85 -7.81 -7.10
N PRO A 142 -7.88 -8.67 -7.11
CA PRO A 142 -8.10 -9.67 -6.05
C PRO A 142 -6.93 -10.65 -5.88
N ASN A 143 -6.16 -10.89 -6.95
CA ASN A 143 -4.95 -11.73 -6.93
C ASN A 143 -3.76 -11.09 -6.21
N SER A 144 -3.81 -9.80 -5.92
CA SER A 144 -2.77 -9.07 -5.19
C SER A 144 -3.15 -8.81 -3.72
N LEU A 145 -4.36 -9.22 -3.32
CA LEU A 145 -4.96 -8.83 -2.05
C LEU A 145 -4.21 -9.40 -0.83
N ASP A 146 -3.71 -10.63 -0.92
CA ASP A 146 -2.88 -11.26 0.10
C ASP A 146 -1.60 -10.45 0.39
N TYR A 147 -0.93 -9.93 -0.64
CA TYR A 147 0.24 -9.08 -0.48
C TYR A 147 -0.11 -7.72 0.13
N ILE A 148 -1.23 -7.11 -0.26
CA ILE A 148 -1.72 -5.85 0.32
C ILE A 148 -2.09 -6.02 1.80
N VAL A 149 -2.75 -7.12 2.15
CA VAL A 149 -3.08 -7.44 3.56
C VAL A 149 -1.81 -7.66 4.37
N SER A 150 -0.82 -8.38 3.84
CA SER A 150 0.46 -8.58 4.54
C SER A 150 1.24 -7.27 4.74
N PHE A 151 1.21 -6.37 3.75
CA PHE A 151 1.74 -5.01 3.86
C PHE A 151 1.06 -4.20 4.97
N ILE A 152 -0.27 -4.17 4.99
CA ILE A 152 -1.04 -3.44 6.01
C ILE A 152 -0.82 -4.05 7.40
N SER A 153 -0.75 -5.36 7.50
CA SER A 153 -0.46 -6.07 8.76
C SER A 153 0.88 -5.63 9.35
N GLU A 154 1.99 -5.71 8.59
CA GLU A 154 3.30 -5.26 9.07
C GLU A 154 3.33 -3.76 9.40
N LEU A 155 2.60 -2.95 8.64
CA LEU A 155 2.44 -1.52 8.92
C LEU A 155 1.78 -1.31 10.29
N LEU A 156 0.62 -1.92 10.53
CA LEU A 156 -0.19 -1.73 11.75
C LEU A 156 0.44 -2.34 13.00
N LYS A 157 1.30 -3.36 12.89
CA LYS A 157 2.06 -3.89 14.05
C LYS A 157 2.86 -2.79 14.77
N ASN A 158 3.21 -1.71 14.08
CA ASN A 158 3.94 -0.58 14.66
C ASN A 158 3.12 0.29 15.64
N ILE A 159 1.79 0.10 15.72
CA ILE A 159 0.94 0.77 16.71
C ILE A 159 1.42 0.43 18.13
N LYS A 160 1.88 -0.81 18.36
CA LYS A 160 2.37 -1.27 19.68
C LYS A 160 3.57 -0.48 20.20
N TYR A 161 4.31 0.18 19.32
CA TYR A 161 5.49 0.97 19.66
C TYR A 161 5.20 2.47 19.77
N ASN A 162 3.96 2.90 19.54
CA ASN A 162 3.54 4.29 19.68
C ASN A 162 2.95 4.56 21.08
N ASN A 163 3.30 5.69 21.70
CA ASN A 163 2.80 6.10 23.02
C ASN A 163 1.43 6.83 22.99
N ARG A 164 1.10 7.51 21.89
CA ARG A 164 -0.12 8.31 21.69
C ARG A 164 -1.19 7.58 20.88
N ILE A 165 -0.83 7.03 19.71
CA ILE A 165 -1.74 6.24 18.87
C ILE A 165 -1.95 4.89 19.55
N LYS A 166 -3.18 4.67 20.01
CA LYS A 166 -3.59 3.44 20.70
C LYS A 166 -4.68 2.74 19.91
N LEU A 167 -5.03 1.53 20.33
CA LEU A 167 -6.14 0.76 19.75
C LEU A 167 -7.50 1.48 19.85
N SER A 168 -7.65 2.40 20.82
CA SER A 168 -8.83 3.26 20.98
C SER A 168 -8.87 4.44 20.00
N ASP A 169 -7.79 4.69 19.26
CA ASP A 169 -7.74 5.74 18.25
C ASP A 169 -8.79 5.45 17.15
N PRO A 170 -9.64 6.44 16.77
CA PRO A 170 -10.70 6.22 15.81
C PRO A 170 -10.22 5.67 14.47
N TRP A 171 -9.06 6.14 13.98
CA TRP A 171 -8.50 5.72 12.71
C TRP A 171 -7.97 4.27 12.79
N VAL A 172 -7.27 3.92 13.88
CA VAL A 172 -6.82 2.53 14.12
C VAL A 172 -8.02 1.59 14.21
N ASN A 173 -8.99 1.93 15.06
CA ASN A 173 -10.17 1.11 15.30
C ASN A 173 -10.94 0.87 14.00
N GLU A 174 -11.16 1.90 13.20
CA GLU A 174 -11.84 1.79 11.92
C GLU A 174 -11.12 0.84 10.94
N ILE A 175 -9.79 0.96 10.82
CA ILE A 175 -9.01 0.07 9.95
C ILE A 175 -9.09 -1.37 10.44
N LEU A 176 -8.98 -1.62 11.75
CA LEU A 176 -9.11 -2.98 12.30
C LEU A 176 -10.50 -3.55 12.08
N GLN A 177 -11.56 -2.74 12.18
CA GLN A 177 -12.92 -3.17 11.85
C GLN A 177 -13.08 -3.54 10.38
N ILE A 178 -12.43 -2.81 9.46
CA ILE A 178 -12.40 -3.13 8.02
C ILE A 178 -11.59 -4.40 7.75
N MET A 179 -10.47 -4.61 8.44
CA MET A 179 -9.69 -5.86 8.36
C MET A 179 -10.54 -7.04 8.85
N LYS A 180 -11.26 -6.90 9.97
CA LYS A 180 -12.20 -7.93 10.44
C LYS A 180 -13.36 -8.16 9.46
N GLU A 181 -13.90 -7.10 8.83
CA GLU A 181 -14.88 -7.26 7.75
C GLU A 181 -14.31 -8.06 6.58
N LEU A 182 -13.07 -7.75 6.16
CA LEU A 182 -12.40 -8.45 5.08
C LEU A 182 -12.24 -9.94 5.37
N HIS A 183 -11.85 -10.30 6.61
CA HIS A 183 -11.74 -11.68 7.08
C HIS A 183 -13.04 -12.47 6.84
N TYR A 184 -14.20 -11.89 7.15
CA TYR A 184 -15.49 -12.57 6.99
C TYR A 184 -15.96 -12.73 5.54
N ILE A 185 -15.57 -11.82 4.65
CA ILE A 185 -16.05 -11.84 3.25
C ILE A 185 -15.11 -12.60 2.31
N THR A 186 -13.85 -12.80 2.71
CA THR A 186 -12.87 -13.52 1.90
C THR A 186 -12.94 -15.02 2.16
N ASP A 187 -12.73 -15.82 1.12
CA ASP A 187 -12.54 -17.28 1.18
C ASP A 187 -11.06 -17.67 1.29
N LYS A 188 -10.15 -16.71 1.09
CA LYS A 188 -8.69 -16.93 1.17
C LYS A 188 -8.22 -17.08 2.62
N LEU A 189 -7.89 -18.32 3.00
CA LEU A 189 -7.31 -18.66 4.31
C LEU A 189 -6.04 -17.86 4.64
N THR A 190 -5.19 -17.59 3.67
CA THR A 190 -3.95 -16.81 3.88
C THR A 190 -4.24 -15.40 4.39
N ILE A 191 -5.31 -14.76 3.92
CA ILE A 191 -5.74 -13.45 4.38
C ILE A 191 -6.34 -13.56 5.79
N GLN A 192 -7.18 -14.56 6.03
CA GLN A 192 -7.80 -14.76 7.35
C GLN A 192 -6.75 -14.96 8.44
N PHE A 193 -5.78 -15.85 8.22
CA PHE A 193 -4.70 -16.11 9.18
C PHE A 193 -3.81 -14.89 9.43
N GLU A 194 -3.46 -14.13 8.39
CA GLU A 194 -2.64 -12.91 8.57
C GLU A 194 -3.36 -11.87 9.42
N ILE A 195 -4.69 -11.73 9.25
CA ILE A 195 -5.52 -10.82 10.05
C ILE A 195 -5.63 -11.31 11.49
N GLU A 196 -5.91 -12.60 11.72
CA GLU A 196 -5.94 -13.17 13.07
C GLU A 196 -4.59 -13.00 13.80
N LEU A 197 -3.48 -13.21 13.08
CA LEU A 197 -2.14 -12.99 13.62
C LEU A 197 -1.87 -11.53 13.95
N LEU A 198 -2.36 -10.59 13.14
CA LEU A 198 -2.29 -9.15 13.45
C LEU A 198 -3.03 -8.83 14.74
N PHE A 199 -4.26 -9.30 14.90
CA PHE A 199 -5.07 -9.07 16.10
C PHE A 199 -4.41 -9.66 17.34
N SER A 200 -3.88 -10.89 17.23
CA SER A 200 -3.11 -11.55 18.28
C SER A 200 -1.85 -10.73 18.66
N PHE A 201 -1.10 -10.23 17.69
CA PHE A 201 0.09 -9.40 17.94
C PHE A 201 -0.24 -8.09 18.67
N LEU A 202 -1.37 -7.49 18.30
CA LEU A 202 -1.90 -6.27 18.91
C LEU A 202 -2.66 -6.55 20.23
N GLU A 203 -2.69 -7.79 20.71
CA GLU A 203 -3.36 -8.19 21.96
C GLU A 203 -4.87 -7.81 21.96
N CYS A 204 -5.50 -7.91 20.80
CA CYS A 204 -6.94 -7.68 20.61
C CYS A 204 -7.69 -9.02 20.60
N ASP A 205 -8.83 -9.10 21.28
CA ASP A 205 -9.75 -10.23 21.09
C ASP A 205 -10.43 -10.11 19.72
N PHE A 206 -10.06 -11.02 18.81
CA PHE A 206 -10.60 -11.06 17.47
C PHE A 206 -12.12 -11.24 17.45
N ASN A 207 -12.69 -12.01 18.38
CA ASN A 207 -14.12 -12.31 18.42
C ASN A 207 -14.93 -11.13 18.93
N GLU A 208 -14.45 -10.44 19.96
CA GLU A 208 -15.14 -9.30 20.56
C GLU A 208 -15.02 -8.01 19.73
N TRP A 209 -13.98 -7.88 18.89
CA TRP A 209 -13.78 -6.67 18.09
C TRP A 209 -14.95 -6.41 17.14
N LYS A 210 -15.32 -5.15 16.90
CA LYS A 210 -16.42 -4.86 15.97
C LYS A 210 -16.00 -5.14 14.52
N SER A 211 -16.94 -5.55 13.68
CA SER A 211 -16.71 -5.65 12.23
C SER A 211 -17.34 -4.44 11.55
N ALA A 212 -16.66 -3.90 10.53
CA ALA A 212 -17.22 -2.82 9.72
C ALA A 212 -18.29 -3.35 8.74
N TYR A 213 -18.98 -2.42 8.08
CA TYR A 213 -19.85 -2.67 6.92
C TYR A 213 -19.41 -1.83 5.71
N TYR A 214 -18.14 -1.45 5.65
CA TYR A 214 -17.58 -0.56 4.65
C TYR A 214 -17.43 -1.24 3.29
N LEU A 215 -16.82 -2.43 3.26
CA LEU A 215 -16.53 -3.17 2.03
C LEU A 215 -17.83 -3.67 1.38
N ARG A 216 -18.77 -4.18 2.17
CA ARG A 216 -20.09 -4.62 1.69
C ARG A 216 -20.99 -3.47 1.24
N ARG A 217 -20.95 -2.32 1.91
CA ARG A 217 -21.73 -1.15 1.48
C ARG A 217 -21.30 -0.68 0.10
N LEU A 218 -19.99 -0.55 -0.12
CA LEU A 218 -19.47 -0.05 -1.39
C LEU A 218 -19.67 -1.02 -2.57
N THR A 219 -19.84 -2.32 -2.33
CA THR A 219 -20.25 -3.26 -3.38
C THR A 219 -21.73 -3.12 -3.73
N LEU A 220 -22.60 -2.92 -2.73
CA LEU A 220 -24.03 -2.70 -2.94
C LEU A 220 -24.31 -1.39 -3.69
N ASP A 221 -23.69 -0.28 -3.29
CA ASP A 221 -23.90 1.03 -3.93
C ASP A 221 -23.59 0.99 -5.43
N LEU A 222 -22.55 0.25 -5.83
CA LEU A 222 -22.21 0.06 -7.23
C LEU A 222 -23.19 -0.82 -7.99
N ILE A 223 -23.70 -1.88 -7.37
CA ILE A 223 -24.73 -2.73 -7.98
C ILE A 223 -25.99 -1.89 -8.23
N TYR A 224 -26.39 -1.06 -7.26
CA TYR A 224 -27.52 -0.14 -7.43
C TYR A 224 -27.28 0.89 -8.54
N ILE A 225 -26.08 1.48 -8.62
CA ILE A 225 -25.73 2.41 -9.71
C ILE A 225 -25.75 1.70 -11.06
N CYS A 226 -25.14 0.53 -11.18
CA CYS A 226 -25.12 -0.26 -12.42
C CYS A 226 -26.52 -0.67 -12.85
N ASN A 227 -27.36 -1.14 -11.92
CA ASN A 227 -28.75 -1.49 -12.21
C ASN A 227 -29.58 -0.26 -12.60
N GLY A 228 -29.36 0.89 -11.94
CA GLY A 228 -30.01 2.16 -12.31
C GLY A 228 -29.59 2.68 -13.68
N LEU A 229 -28.33 2.49 -14.08
CA LEU A 229 -27.83 2.83 -15.42
C LEU A 229 -28.35 1.85 -16.49
N LEU A 230 -28.43 0.55 -16.18
CA LEU A 230 -29.01 -0.45 -17.08
C LEU A 230 -30.50 -0.18 -17.34
N VAL A 231 -31.28 0.19 -16.32
CA VAL A 231 -32.70 0.54 -16.45
C VAL A 231 -32.92 1.83 -17.26
N ARG A 232 -31.99 2.80 -17.19
CA ARG A 232 -32.05 4.03 -18.02
C ARG A 232 -31.72 3.78 -19.49
N ASN A 233 -30.93 2.75 -19.79
CA ASN A 233 -30.57 2.40 -21.18
C ASN A 233 -31.61 1.49 -21.85
N THR A 234 -32.47 0.80 -21.09
CA THR A 234 -33.58 0.01 -21.64
C THR A 234 -34.84 0.85 -21.92
N THR A 235 -34.92 2.06 -21.38
CA THR A 235 -36.07 2.97 -21.55
C THR A 235 -35.95 3.91 -22.75
N THR A 236 -34.85 3.86 -23.51
CA THR A 236 -34.64 4.72 -24.70
C THR A 236 -34.89 4.03 -26.04
N THR A 237 -35.39 2.80 -26.07
CA THR A 237 -35.65 2.03 -27.31
C THR A 237 -37.11 1.61 -27.45
N THR A 238 -38.05 2.55 -27.38
CA THR A 238 -39.45 2.28 -27.76
C THR A 238 -40.09 3.45 -28.51
N THR A 239 -39.76 3.55 -29.79
CA THR A 239 -40.54 4.16 -30.90
C THR A 239 -39.71 3.85 -32.14
N THR A 240 -40.14 3.13 -33.19
CA THR A 240 -41.39 3.23 -33.94
C THR A 240 -41.49 2.06 -34.93
N THR A 241 -42.73 1.70 -35.31
CA THR A 241 -43.18 1.05 -36.57
C THR A 241 -42.93 -0.44 -36.85
N THR A 242 -44.04 -1.19 -36.74
CA THR A 242 -44.53 -2.25 -37.62
C THR A 242 -43.85 -2.39 -38.99
N THR A 243 -43.29 -3.57 -39.27
CA THR A 243 -43.63 -4.39 -40.47
C THR A 243 -42.93 -5.75 -40.41
N THR A 244 -43.68 -6.77 -40.77
CA THR A 244 -43.33 -8.18 -40.95
C THR A 244 -42.34 -8.39 -42.08
N THR A 245 -41.21 -9.06 -41.84
CA THR A 245 -40.63 -10.08 -42.76
C THR A 245 -39.48 -10.85 -42.10
N THR A 246 -39.57 -12.17 -42.18
CA THR A 246 -38.48 -13.15 -42.00
C THR A 246 -37.34 -12.91 -42.99
N ILE A 247 -36.07 -13.06 -42.56
CA ILE A 247 -34.94 -13.67 -43.29
C ILE A 247 -33.71 -13.82 -42.34
N ASN A 248 -33.05 -14.97 -42.46
CA ASN A 248 -31.79 -15.39 -41.84
C ASN A 248 -30.58 -14.47 -42.13
N ASN A 249 -29.63 -14.35 -41.18
CA ASN A 249 -28.23 -14.83 -41.27
C ASN A 249 -27.26 -14.10 -40.32
N ASN A 250 -26.39 -14.90 -39.68
CA ASN A 250 -24.97 -14.70 -39.34
C ASN A 250 -24.40 -13.27 -39.16
N ASN A 251 -23.90 -13.00 -37.94
CA ASN A 251 -22.50 -12.60 -37.64
C ASN A 251 -22.44 -11.86 -36.28
N ASN A 252 -21.74 -12.43 -35.29
CA ASN A 252 -21.46 -11.79 -34.01
C ASN A 252 -19.94 -11.78 -33.78
N ASP A 253 -19.29 -10.69 -34.19
CA ASP A 253 -17.96 -10.28 -33.71
C ASP A 253 -17.84 -8.77 -33.93
N ASN A 254 -18.05 -7.96 -32.88
CA ASN A 254 -17.49 -6.60 -32.72
C ASN A 254 -17.92 -5.82 -31.44
N ASN A 255 -18.64 -6.43 -30.49
CA ASN A 255 -19.13 -5.66 -29.32
C ASN A 255 -18.09 -5.39 -28.20
N ASN A 256 -16.88 -5.97 -28.21
CA ASN A 256 -15.97 -5.85 -27.07
C ASN A 256 -15.17 -4.53 -26.96
N ASN A 257 -15.01 -3.77 -28.06
CA ASN A 257 -14.18 -2.56 -28.03
C ASN A 257 -14.91 -1.31 -27.51
N ASN A 258 -16.24 -1.24 -27.63
CA ASN A 258 -17.02 -0.09 -27.12
C ASN A 258 -17.24 -0.15 -25.60
N TYR A 259 -17.27 -1.35 -24.99
CA TYR A 259 -17.36 -1.47 -23.54
C TYR A 259 -16.11 -0.93 -22.84
N TYR A 260 -14.91 -1.20 -23.38
CA TYR A 260 -13.66 -0.82 -22.72
C TYR A 260 -13.48 0.72 -22.64
N TYR A 261 -13.84 1.44 -23.71
CA TYR A 261 -13.80 2.91 -23.74
C TYR A 261 -14.89 3.56 -22.86
N TYR A 262 -16.09 2.97 -22.80
CA TYR A 262 -17.16 3.45 -21.93
C TYR A 262 -16.82 3.24 -20.44
N TYR A 263 -16.19 2.12 -20.09
CA TYR A 263 -15.70 1.86 -18.73
C TYR A 263 -14.58 2.83 -18.29
N GLN A 264 -13.70 3.28 -19.20
CA GLN A 264 -12.68 4.28 -18.87
C GLN A 264 -13.27 5.68 -18.60
N GLN A 265 -14.29 6.11 -19.36
CA GLN A 265 -14.94 7.41 -19.13
C GLN A 265 -15.80 7.44 -17.86
N VAL A 266 -16.44 6.32 -17.50
CA VAL A 266 -17.18 6.19 -16.25
C VAL A 266 -16.22 6.16 -15.04
N ASN A 267 -15.04 5.55 -15.18
CA ASN A 267 -14.00 5.54 -14.13
C ASN A 267 -13.48 6.94 -13.77
N THR A 268 -13.37 7.86 -14.72
CA THR A 268 -12.92 9.24 -14.43
C THR A 268 -13.98 10.01 -13.62
N LYS A 269 -15.27 9.83 -13.94
CA LYS A 269 -16.35 10.49 -13.20
C LYS A 269 -16.58 9.90 -11.80
N ILE A 270 -16.44 8.59 -11.63
CA ILE A 270 -16.59 7.95 -10.31
C ILE A 270 -15.40 8.26 -9.40
N LEU A 271 -14.18 8.31 -9.93
CA LEU A 271 -13.00 8.72 -9.15
C LEU A 271 -13.11 10.18 -8.67
N ILE A 272 -13.66 11.07 -9.49
CA ILE A 272 -13.94 12.47 -9.13
C ILE A 272 -15.01 12.57 -8.02
N ILE A 273 -16.04 11.73 -8.03
CA ILE A 273 -17.08 11.73 -6.99
C ILE A 273 -16.53 11.21 -5.65
N ILE A 274 -15.63 10.22 -5.66
CA ILE A 274 -15.00 9.68 -4.44
C ILE A 274 -13.96 10.65 -3.86
N LEU A 275 -13.25 11.40 -4.71
CA LEU A 275 -12.25 12.40 -4.26
C LEU A 275 -12.86 13.73 -3.80
N ASN A 276 -14.06 14.10 -4.27
CA ASN A 276 -14.72 15.38 -3.96
C ASN A 276 -15.71 15.33 -2.78
N ASN A 277 -15.68 14.31 -1.94
CA ASN A 277 -16.45 14.27 -0.70
C ASN A 277 -15.54 14.61 0.49
N PRO A 278 -15.33 15.90 0.83
CA PRO A 278 -14.69 16.26 2.08
C PRO A 278 -15.65 15.92 3.21
N MET A 279 -15.15 15.19 4.21
CA MET A 279 -15.61 15.13 5.61
C MET A 279 -17.08 15.48 5.89
N ASN A 280 -17.83 14.51 6.42
CA ASN A 280 -18.86 14.83 7.41
C ASN A 280 -18.58 14.02 8.68
N ASN A 281 -18.06 14.78 9.67
CA ASN A 281 -17.96 14.58 11.13
C ASN A 281 -17.83 13.16 11.69
#